data_AF-A0A0S8DL48-F1
#
_entry.id   AF-A0A0S8DL48-F1
#
_cell.length_a   1.000
_cell.length_b   1.000
_cell.length_c   1.000
_cell.angle_alpha   90.00
_cell.angle_beta   90.00
_cell.angle_gamma   90.00
#
_symmetry.space_group_name_H-M   'P 1'
#
loop_
_entity.id
_entity.type
_entity.pdbx_description
1 polymer ?
#
loop_
_entity_poly.entity_id
_entity_poly.type
_entity_poly.pdbx_seq_one_letter_code
_entity_poly.pdbx_strand_id
1 'polypeptide(L)'
;MNSPSARINNYGKALGQKGRKGRCNMKFSNDYRTGLVLVGCVIAALSTQPTIGSDPTAAEPTADAGLPRYAAQDPVVLDGMDSYSPDDSGTLSYTWRQISGPAVVITDANTATPTVSGFAQTDAIQECEFELVVSHGELTSLPDTVKVIIVPDFGQDLMRHRNPPFDPNKPTFIFFGGGDCIVGFTGLAGTWNDSIWNSRANVIDFSWGYEPDPNYTHSDVDALRTYYRCGDMIIVYLSSVAPDYQQPIQTSGWSTGGQPAVDVGIHLNLTYADARYAVNRVTLIDARACRDHSDSIRQFLDSSVDGEQCWIDNYRGGTDGPFPSWPSFYPNVLRVGSSLSHVDAVYWYANSLTGSDMNQFNHGVVGGVYWSVLGPGKNLQLASTPGVETYSFRWHGDQSSGYMDFYDEPNHPGRLPEPVTLVGPIYAEDQNGVTLSCEESENAVGYQLLFGPDPYRVMDYEIISDTPAPPNDVITTLPFDEGWWTVRVRDQYGSTIYA
;
A
#
# COMPACT_ATOMS: atom_id res chain seq x y z
N MET A 1 18.47 -3.50 0.25
CA MET A 1 18.92 -4.88 0.47
C MET A 1 17.74 -5.60 1.08
N ASN A 2 17.30 -6.70 0.48
CA ASN A 2 16.04 -7.37 0.84
C ASN A 2 16.14 -7.93 2.26
N SER A 3 15.43 -7.33 3.23
CA SER A 3 15.16 -7.97 4.51
C SER A 3 14.21 -9.14 4.26
N PRO A 4 14.54 -10.38 4.68
CA PRO A 4 13.66 -11.51 4.49
C PRO A 4 12.64 -11.51 5.63
N SER A 5 11.36 -11.39 5.29
CA SER A 5 10.30 -11.90 6.14
C SER A 5 10.48 -13.43 6.27
N ALA A 6 10.41 -13.96 7.49
CA ALA A 6 10.75 -15.35 7.77
C ALA A 6 9.46 -16.20 7.89
N ARG A 7 9.19 -17.04 6.87
CA ARG A 7 8.08 -18.01 6.89
C ARG A 7 8.44 -19.22 7.77
N ILE A 8 7.52 -19.66 8.63
CA ILE A 8 7.67 -20.87 9.44
C ILE A 8 6.56 -21.85 9.05
N ASN A 9 6.94 -23.10 8.73
CA ASN A 9 6.00 -24.20 8.46
C ASN A 9 6.17 -25.28 9.54
N ASN A 10 5.07 -25.85 10.01
CA ASN A 10 5.08 -27.03 10.88
C ASN A 10 5.48 -28.29 10.08
N TYR A 11 6.65 -28.90 10.38
CA TYR A 11 7.01 -30.24 9.88
C TYR A 11 6.70 -31.30 10.94
N GLY A 12 5.72 -32.14 10.65
CA GLY A 12 5.22 -33.17 11.58
C GLY A 12 6.17 -34.34 11.84
N LYS A 13 6.01 -34.95 13.02
CA LYS A 13 6.38 -36.35 13.31
C LYS A 13 5.10 -37.16 13.50
N ALA A 14 4.92 -38.17 12.64
CA ALA A 14 3.94 -39.25 12.83
C ALA A 14 4.63 -40.48 13.43
N LEU A 15 3.99 -41.13 14.42
CA LEU A 15 3.79 -42.60 14.55
C LEU A 15 3.13 -42.96 15.90
N GLY A 16 2.04 -43.76 15.86
CA GLY A 16 1.60 -44.60 16.99
C GLY A 16 0.09 -44.66 17.27
N GLN A 17 -0.57 -45.75 16.84
CA GLN A 17 -2.01 -46.01 16.97
C GLN A 17 -2.54 -46.28 18.41
N LYS A 18 -3.82 -45.91 18.63
CA LYS A 18 -4.98 -46.67 19.18
C LYS A 18 -5.72 -45.94 20.32
N GLY A 19 -7.00 -45.65 20.08
CA GLY A 19 -7.97 -45.35 21.13
C GLY A 19 -9.29 -44.77 20.63
N ARG A 20 -10.26 -45.64 20.30
CA ARG A 20 -11.68 -45.27 20.08
C ARG A 20 -12.25 -44.48 21.27
N LYS A 21 -12.97 -43.39 20.99
CA LYS A 21 -14.37 -43.13 21.41
C LYS A 21 -14.82 -41.76 20.89
N GLY A 22 -15.85 -41.74 20.05
CA GLY A 22 -16.47 -40.50 19.60
C GLY A 22 -17.35 -39.86 20.66
N ARG A 23 -17.70 -38.58 20.43
CA ARG A 23 -19.08 -38.08 20.46
C ARG A 23 -19.14 -36.63 19.96
N CYS A 24 -19.92 -36.47 18.90
CA CYS A 24 -20.69 -35.27 18.57
C CYS A 24 -21.54 -34.85 19.78
N ASN A 25 -21.60 -33.55 20.08
CA ASN A 25 -22.60 -32.96 20.97
C ASN A 25 -23.40 -31.91 20.19
N MET A 26 -24.35 -32.38 19.39
CA MET A 26 -25.54 -31.61 19.00
C MET A 26 -26.65 -31.98 20.01
N LYS A 27 -27.14 -30.99 20.75
CA LYS A 27 -28.25 -31.14 21.71
C LYS A 27 -29.57 -31.23 20.93
N PHE A 28 -30.27 -32.35 21.06
CA PHE A 28 -31.73 -32.43 20.85
C PHE A 28 -32.37 -32.83 22.18
N SER A 29 -33.35 -32.04 22.65
CA SER A 29 -34.25 -32.43 23.74
C SER A 29 -35.50 -33.05 23.13
N ASN A 30 -35.87 -34.25 23.58
CA ASN A 30 -37.10 -34.92 23.22
C ASN A 30 -38.03 -34.88 24.43
N ASP A 31 -39.32 -34.60 24.23
CA ASP A 31 -40.37 -35.07 25.12
C ASP A 31 -41.71 -35.32 24.37
N TYR A 32 -42.05 -36.63 24.35
CA TYR A 32 -43.33 -37.36 24.40
C TYR A 32 -44.50 -37.23 23.39
N ARG A 33 -44.84 -38.43 22.84
CA ARG A 33 -46.17 -39.10 22.65
C ARG A 33 -47.14 -38.44 21.65
N THR A 34 -47.88 -39.10 20.76
CA THR A 34 -48.50 -40.45 20.66
C THR A 34 -49.14 -40.54 19.27
N GLY A 35 -49.36 -41.74 18.68
CA GLY A 35 -50.43 -41.92 17.68
C GLY A 35 -50.10 -42.74 16.42
N LEU A 36 -50.56 -43.98 16.44
CA LEU A 36 -50.61 -44.99 15.39
C LEU A 36 -51.65 -44.66 14.30
N VAL A 37 -51.32 -44.72 13.00
CA VAL A 37 -52.21 -45.24 11.93
C VAL A 37 -51.35 -45.75 10.75
N LEU A 38 -51.45 -47.06 10.49
CA LEU A 38 -51.08 -47.70 9.23
C LEU A 38 -52.25 -47.56 8.24
N VAL A 39 -52.01 -47.02 7.04
CA VAL A 39 -52.81 -47.33 5.84
C VAL A 39 -51.86 -47.41 4.66
N GLY A 40 -51.82 -48.59 4.02
CA GLY A 40 -50.98 -48.87 2.87
C GLY A 40 -51.55 -48.33 1.56
N CYS A 41 -50.67 -48.22 0.57
CA CYS A 41 -51.05 -48.29 -0.83
C CYS A 41 -49.88 -48.86 -1.63
N VAL A 42 -50.11 -50.04 -2.22
CA VAL A 42 -49.26 -50.63 -3.26
C VAL A 42 -49.67 -49.97 -4.56
N ILE A 43 -48.75 -49.27 -5.24
CA ILE A 43 -48.89 -48.91 -6.65
C ILE A 43 -47.57 -49.19 -7.37
N ALA A 44 -47.74 -49.79 -8.55
CA ALA A 44 -46.79 -50.49 -9.37
C ALA A 44 -45.57 -49.67 -9.81
N ALA A 45 -44.46 -50.39 -9.97
CA ALA A 45 -43.29 -49.95 -10.70
C ALA A 45 -43.66 -49.60 -12.15
N LEU A 46 -43.46 -48.33 -12.51
CA LEU A 46 -43.21 -47.90 -13.88
C LEU A 46 -41.82 -47.24 -13.87
N SER A 47 -40.86 -48.03 -14.32
CA SER A 47 -39.50 -47.60 -14.67
C SER A 47 -39.57 -46.59 -15.80
N THR A 48 -39.34 -45.33 -15.48
CA THR A 48 -38.77 -44.35 -16.41
C THR A 48 -37.50 -43.83 -15.76
N GLN A 49 -36.36 -44.40 -16.13
CA GLN A 49 -35.08 -43.78 -15.85
C GLN A 49 -35.04 -42.40 -16.53
N PRO A 50 -34.70 -41.32 -15.83
CA PRO A 50 -33.92 -40.26 -16.45
C PRO A 50 -32.47 -40.74 -16.44
N THR A 51 -31.95 -41.08 -17.62
CA THR A 51 -30.51 -41.05 -17.86
C THR A 51 -30.08 -39.58 -17.82
N ILE A 52 -29.51 -39.14 -16.70
CA ILE A 52 -28.43 -38.16 -16.70
C ILE A 52 -27.39 -38.73 -15.74
N GLY A 53 -26.28 -39.20 -16.31
CA GLY A 53 -25.08 -39.46 -15.52
C GLY A 53 -24.61 -38.10 -15.02
N SER A 54 -24.92 -37.80 -13.76
CA SER A 54 -24.11 -36.87 -12.99
C SER A 54 -23.17 -37.75 -12.19
N ASP A 55 -21.88 -37.63 -12.47
CA ASP A 55 -20.87 -38.19 -11.61
C ASP A 55 -21.01 -37.47 -10.24
N PRO A 56 -21.23 -38.17 -9.11
CA PRO A 56 -21.39 -37.54 -7.80
C PRO A 56 -20.10 -36.84 -7.28
N THR A 57 -19.10 -36.65 -8.14
CA THR A 57 -17.83 -35.98 -7.90
C THR A 57 -17.62 -34.71 -8.72
N ALA A 58 -18.55 -34.32 -9.61
CA ALA A 58 -18.41 -33.08 -10.38
C ALA A 58 -18.46 -31.86 -9.45
N ALA A 59 -17.39 -31.06 -9.46
CA ALA A 59 -17.27 -29.86 -8.64
C ALA A 59 -17.65 -28.61 -9.45
N GLU A 60 -18.29 -27.63 -8.81
CA GLU A 60 -18.57 -26.35 -9.47
C GLU A 60 -17.25 -25.61 -9.76
N PRO A 61 -17.09 -25.05 -10.97
CA PRO A 61 -15.92 -24.24 -11.27
C PRO A 61 -15.98 -22.91 -10.51
N THR A 62 -14.83 -22.27 -10.33
CA THR A 62 -14.70 -20.94 -9.71
C THR A 62 -14.36 -19.92 -10.78
N ALA A 63 -15.19 -18.90 -10.93
CA ALA A 63 -14.87 -17.72 -11.72
C ALA A 63 -13.96 -16.80 -10.90
N ASP A 64 -12.96 -16.25 -11.57
CA ASP A 64 -12.13 -15.15 -11.09
C ASP A 64 -12.14 -14.10 -12.20
N ALA A 65 -12.75 -12.94 -11.93
CA ALA A 65 -12.91 -11.84 -12.87
C ALA A 65 -11.70 -10.88 -12.86
N GLY A 66 -10.70 -11.16 -12.02
CA GLY A 66 -9.49 -10.36 -11.86
C GLY A 66 -9.72 -9.07 -11.10
N LEU A 67 -8.65 -8.27 -11.01
CA LEU A 67 -8.66 -7.02 -10.25
C LEU A 67 -9.26 -5.84 -11.04
N PRO A 68 -9.83 -4.83 -10.35
CA PRO A 68 -10.31 -3.61 -11.00
C PRO A 68 -9.24 -2.91 -11.84
N ARG A 69 -9.68 -2.28 -12.94
CA ARG A 69 -8.80 -1.57 -13.89
C ARG A 69 -9.15 -0.09 -13.95
N TYR A 70 -8.12 0.75 -13.99
CA TYR A 70 -8.27 2.20 -14.19
C TYR A 70 -7.80 2.57 -15.59
N ALA A 71 -8.64 3.29 -16.33
CA ALA A 71 -8.31 3.72 -17.67
C ALA A 71 -8.96 5.06 -18.03
N ALA A 72 -8.19 5.96 -18.62
CA ALA A 72 -8.74 7.17 -19.23
C ALA A 72 -9.17 6.95 -20.69
N GLN A 73 -8.65 5.93 -21.37
CA GLN A 73 -8.93 5.63 -22.78
C GLN A 73 -9.16 4.13 -22.97
N ASP A 74 -9.86 3.78 -24.05
CA ASP A 74 -10.01 2.40 -24.49
C ASP A 74 -8.82 1.94 -25.36
N PRO A 75 -8.61 0.62 -25.53
CA PRO A 75 -9.30 -0.49 -24.87
C PRO A 75 -8.74 -0.88 -23.48
N VAL A 76 -9.59 -1.53 -22.68
CA VAL A 76 -9.20 -2.24 -21.45
C VAL A 76 -9.41 -3.75 -21.64
N VAL A 77 -8.43 -4.55 -21.26
CA VAL A 77 -8.54 -6.02 -21.25
C VAL A 77 -8.98 -6.47 -19.85
N LEU A 78 -10.08 -7.22 -19.75
CA LEU A 78 -10.44 -7.92 -18.51
C LEU A 78 -9.64 -9.22 -18.42
N ASP A 79 -9.42 -9.72 -17.21
CA ASP A 79 -8.59 -10.89 -16.98
C ASP A 79 -9.34 -11.94 -16.17
N GLY A 80 -9.76 -13.01 -16.84
CA GLY A 80 -10.36 -14.18 -16.23
C GLY A 80 -9.46 -15.41 -16.23
N MET A 81 -8.15 -15.25 -16.46
CA MET A 81 -7.23 -16.38 -16.65
C MET A 81 -7.06 -17.25 -15.40
N ASP A 82 -7.30 -16.71 -14.20
CA ASP A 82 -7.18 -17.43 -12.93
C ASP A 82 -8.45 -18.22 -12.54
N SER A 83 -9.49 -18.18 -13.38
CA SER A 83 -10.65 -19.07 -13.24
C SER A 83 -10.25 -20.54 -13.37
N TYR A 84 -10.82 -21.43 -12.54
CA TYR A 84 -10.43 -22.84 -12.52
C TYR A 84 -11.58 -23.81 -12.23
N SER A 85 -11.41 -25.07 -12.61
CA SER A 85 -12.30 -26.19 -12.22
C SER A 85 -11.59 -27.10 -11.21
N PRO A 86 -12.14 -27.34 -10.01
CA PRO A 86 -11.48 -28.17 -9.00
C PRO A 86 -11.27 -29.64 -9.38
N ASP A 87 -12.05 -30.15 -10.32
CA ASP A 87 -11.99 -31.53 -10.81
C ASP A 87 -11.24 -31.68 -12.14
N ASP A 88 -10.64 -30.59 -12.66
CA ASP A 88 -9.94 -30.53 -13.95
C ASP A 88 -10.77 -31.10 -15.13
N SER A 89 -12.10 -31.11 -15.01
CA SER A 89 -13.00 -31.88 -15.89
C SER A 89 -13.17 -31.35 -17.32
N GLY A 90 -12.48 -30.28 -17.72
CA GLY A 90 -12.49 -29.81 -19.10
C GLY A 90 -11.92 -28.41 -19.31
N THR A 91 -11.96 -27.97 -20.57
CA THR A 91 -11.69 -26.57 -20.93
C THR A 91 -12.84 -25.68 -20.45
N LEU A 92 -12.51 -24.59 -19.75
CA LEU A 92 -13.50 -23.60 -19.33
C LEU A 92 -14.03 -22.82 -20.53
N SER A 93 -15.34 -22.64 -20.54
CA SER A 93 -16.04 -21.64 -21.34
C SER A 93 -16.31 -20.41 -20.48
N TYR A 94 -16.21 -19.23 -21.08
CA TYR A 94 -16.32 -17.94 -20.39
C TYR A 94 -17.56 -17.21 -20.89
N THR A 95 -18.23 -16.46 -20.02
CA THR A 95 -19.31 -15.56 -20.38
C THR A 95 -19.18 -14.27 -19.59
N TRP A 96 -18.80 -13.21 -20.29
CA TRP A 96 -18.72 -11.85 -19.76
C TRP A 96 -19.96 -11.04 -20.15
N ARG A 97 -20.48 -10.26 -19.22
CA ARG A 97 -21.49 -9.24 -19.50
C ARG A 97 -21.29 -8.00 -18.64
N GLN A 98 -21.65 -6.84 -19.17
CA GLN A 98 -21.77 -5.63 -18.38
C GLN A 98 -23.08 -5.69 -17.58
N ILE A 99 -23.03 -5.38 -16.28
CA ILE A 99 -24.18 -5.38 -15.39
C ILE A 99 -24.54 -3.98 -14.87
N SER A 100 -23.60 -3.03 -14.86
CA SER A 100 -23.84 -1.64 -14.48
C SER A 100 -22.87 -0.66 -15.18
N GLY A 101 -23.20 0.64 -15.13
CA GLY A 101 -22.39 1.72 -15.71
C GLY A 101 -22.77 2.17 -17.12
N PRO A 102 -22.04 3.17 -17.68
CA PRO A 102 -22.20 3.62 -19.06
C PRO A 102 -22.04 2.48 -20.07
N ALA A 103 -22.85 2.47 -21.13
CA ALA A 103 -22.79 1.40 -22.12
C ALA A 103 -21.44 1.34 -22.84
N VAL A 104 -20.82 0.16 -22.85
CA VAL A 104 -19.55 -0.12 -23.54
C VAL A 104 -19.70 -1.30 -24.50
N VAL A 105 -18.70 -1.51 -25.36
CA VAL A 105 -18.61 -2.67 -26.24
C VAL A 105 -17.67 -3.70 -25.62
N ILE A 106 -18.14 -4.95 -25.47
CA ILE A 106 -17.31 -6.09 -25.07
C ILE A 106 -17.05 -6.94 -26.31
N THR A 107 -15.80 -6.97 -26.76
CA THR A 107 -15.33 -7.84 -27.85
C THR A 107 -14.75 -9.12 -27.26
N ASP A 108 -15.00 -10.25 -27.91
CA ASP A 108 -14.56 -11.58 -27.45
C ASP A 108 -15.03 -11.93 -26.03
N ALA A 109 -16.26 -11.54 -25.69
CA ALA A 109 -16.92 -11.73 -24.40
C ALA A 109 -17.05 -13.20 -23.94
N ASN A 110 -16.69 -14.16 -24.79
CA ASN A 110 -16.68 -15.59 -24.52
C ASN A 110 -15.26 -16.17 -24.33
N THR A 111 -14.26 -15.31 -24.11
CA THR A 111 -12.86 -15.69 -23.87
C THR A 111 -12.42 -15.32 -22.45
N ALA A 112 -11.28 -15.86 -22.01
CA ALA A 112 -10.69 -15.51 -20.72
C ALA A 112 -10.26 -14.03 -20.64
N THR A 113 -9.91 -13.42 -21.77
CA THR A 113 -9.38 -12.04 -21.82
C THR A 113 -10.15 -11.18 -22.83
N PRO A 114 -11.42 -10.85 -22.57
CA PRO A 114 -12.19 -9.99 -23.47
C PRO A 114 -11.68 -8.55 -23.43
N THR A 115 -12.02 -7.79 -24.47
CA THR A 115 -11.65 -6.37 -24.57
C THR A 115 -12.88 -5.48 -24.45
N VAL A 116 -12.81 -4.49 -23.57
CA VAL A 116 -13.82 -3.46 -23.37
C VAL A 116 -13.40 -2.15 -24.07
N SER A 117 -14.31 -1.54 -24.82
CA SER A 117 -14.08 -0.27 -25.53
C SER A 117 -15.36 0.57 -25.65
N GLY A 118 -15.25 1.75 -26.26
CA GLY A 118 -16.36 2.69 -26.45
C GLY A 118 -16.62 3.59 -25.24
N PHE A 119 -15.57 3.98 -24.52
CA PHE A 119 -15.71 4.82 -23.34
C PHE A 119 -16.24 6.22 -23.70
N ALA A 120 -17.33 6.63 -23.05
CA ALA A 120 -17.85 7.99 -23.14
C ALA A 120 -17.15 8.87 -22.10
N GLN A 121 -16.28 9.79 -22.54
CA GLN A 121 -15.56 10.70 -21.65
C GLN A 121 -16.47 11.73 -21.00
N THR A 122 -16.26 11.96 -19.71
CA THR A 122 -16.91 13.00 -18.91
C THR A 122 -15.91 13.61 -17.93
N ASP A 123 -16.26 14.75 -17.32
CA ASP A 123 -15.43 15.38 -16.29
C ASP A 123 -15.48 14.65 -14.92
N ALA A 124 -16.21 13.53 -14.83
CA ALA A 124 -16.35 12.73 -13.61
C ALA A 124 -15.85 11.29 -13.82
N ILE A 125 -15.34 10.69 -12.74
CA ILE A 125 -15.02 9.27 -12.70
C ILE A 125 -16.32 8.46 -12.91
N GLN A 126 -16.25 7.47 -13.80
CA GLN A 126 -17.36 6.57 -14.07
C GLN A 126 -16.95 5.13 -13.76
N GLU A 127 -17.90 4.33 -13.28
CA GLU A 127 -17.66 2.90 -13.02
C GLU A 127 -18.52 2.05 -13.96
N CYS A 128 -17.88 1.10 -14.62
CA CYS A 128 -18.54 0.01 -15.32
C CYS A 128 -18.26 -1.30 -14.56
N GLU A 129 -19.30 -2.07 -14.30
CA GLU A 129 -19.17 -3.37 -13.62
C GLU A 129 -19.49 -4.49 -14.58
N PHE A 130 -18.63 -5.50 -14.58
CA PHE A 130 -18.70 -6.67 -15.43
C PHE A 130 -18.81 -7.92 -14.57
N GLU A 131 -19.60 -8.86 -15.06
CA GLU A 131 -19.79 -10.17 -14.43
C GLU A 131 -19.15 -11.24 -15.33
N LEU A 132 -18.32 -12.10 -14.73
CA LEU A 132 -17.81 -13.32 -15.33
C LEU A 132 -18.53 -14.53 -14.75
N VAL A 133 -18.96 -15.42 -15.64
CA VAL A 133 -19.38 -16.77 -15.30
C VAL A 133 -18.58 -17.76 -16.15
N VAL A 134 -18.10 -18.85 -15.54
CA VAL A 134 -17.38 -19.93 -16.24
C VAL A 134 -18.12 -21.26 -16.16
N SER A 135 -17.92 -22.13 -17.15
CA SER A 135 -18.48 -23.48 -17.15
C SER A 135 -17.52 -24.48 -17.79
N HIS A 136 -17.42 -25.67 -17.19
CA HIS A 136 -16.68 -26.81 -17.75
C HIS A 136 -17.56 -27.74 -18.60
N GLY A 137 -18.81 -27.37 -18.84
CA GLY A 137 -19.76 -28.11 -19.68
C GLY A 137 -20.80 -28.92 -18.93
N GLU A 138 -20.56 -29.29 -17.66
CA GLU A 138 -21.58 -29.95 -16.82
C GLU A 138 -22.15 -29.00 -15.76
N LEU A 139 -21.28 -28.19 -15.14
CA LEU A 139 -21.66 -27.21 -14.12
C LEU A 139 -21.21 -25.80 -14.51
N THR A 140 -21.85 -24.81 -13.90
CA THR A 140 -21.58 -23.38 -14.10
C THR A 140 -21.20 -22.78 -12.75
N SER A 141 -20.22 -21.89 -12.73
CA SER A 141 -19.77 -21.21 -11.52
C SER A 141 -20.85 -20.27 -10.98
N LEU A 142 -20.70 -19.89 -9.71
CA LEU A 142 -21.22 -18.61 -9.25
C LEU A 142 -20.55 -17.46 -10.04
N PRO A 143 -21.25 -16.33 -10.22
CA PRO A 143 -20.66 -15.17 -10.88
C PRO A 143 -19.57 -14.54 -10.01
N ASP A 144 -18.53 -14.04 -10.66
CA ASP A 144 -17.58 -13.08 -10.06
C ASP A 144 -17.65 -11.75 -10.81
N THR A 145 -17.29 -10.66 -10.16
CA THR A 145 -17.47 -9.30 -10.69
C THR A 145 -16.20 -8.47 -10.62
N VAL A 146 -15.96 -7.66 -11.67
CA VAL A 146 -14.84 -6.73 -11.73
C VAL A 146 -15.31 -5.36 -12.20
N LYS A 147 -14.64 -4.31 -11.72
CA LYS A 147 -14.89 -2.93 -12.16
C LYS A 147 -13.85 -2.45 -13.16
N VAL A 148 -14.30 -1.75 -14.19
CA VAL A 148 -13.46 -0.83 -14.96
C VAL A 148 -13.86 0.58 -14.56
N ILE A 149 -12.91 1.31 -13.99
CA ILE A 149 -13.05 2.69 -13.57
C ILE A 149 -12.53 3.56 -14.71
N ILE A 150 -13.45 4.26 -15.37
CA ILE A 150 -13.14 5.22 -16.43
C ILE A 150 -12.79 6.54 -15.77
N VAL A 151 -11.50 6.87 -15.83
CA VAL A 151 -10.92 8.09 -15.30
C VAL A 151 -11.14 9.23 -16.30
N PRO A 152 -11.49 10.46 -15.86
CA PRO A 152 -11.61 11.60 -16.76
C PRO A 152 -10.37 11.81 -17.62
N ASP A 153 -10.57 12.24 -18.86
CA ASP A 153 -9.47 12.61 -19.75
C ASP A 153 -8.66 13.75 -19.11
N PHE A 154 -7.40 13.44 -18.80
CA PHE A 154 -6.44 14.36 -18.22
C PHE A 154 -5.63 15.11 -19.28
N GLY A 155 -5.96 14.94 -20.57
CA GLY A 155 -5.32 15.62 -21.68
C GLY A 155 -3.93 15.05 -22.00
N GLN A 156 -2.94 15.93 -22.19
CA GLN A 156 -1.59 15.50 -22.50
C GLN A 156 -0.96 14.75 -21.32
N ASP A 157 -0.39 13.57 -21.56
CA ASP A 157 0.44 12.88 -20.58
C ASP A 157 1.72 13.70 -20.30
N LEU A 158 1.82 14.20 -19.06
CA LEU A 158 2.97 14.97 -18.57
C LEU A 158 3.93 14.14 -17.73
N MET A 159 3.56 12.89 -17.45
CA MET A 159 4.30 11.98 -16.61
C MET A 159 5.44 11.34 -17.40
N ARG A 160 6.58 11.12 -16.73
CA ARG A 160 7.72 10.42 -17.31
C ARG A 160 8.27 9.37 -16.36
N HIS A 161 8.23 8.12 -16.78
CA HIS A 161 8.99 7.05 -16.14
C HIS A 161 10.47 7.14 -16.54
N ARG A 162 11.37 7.31 -15.56
CA ARG A 162 12.79 7.60 -15.78
C ARG A 162 13.66 6.38 -16.03
N ASN A 163 13.26 5.24 -15.50
CA ASN A 163 14.02 4.00 -15.55
C ASN A 163 13.18 2.82 -16.06
N PRO A 164 12.59 2.90 -17.27
CA PRO A 164 11.86 1.79 -17.87
C PRO A 164 12.76 0.55 -18.12
N PRO A 165 12.21 -0.67 -18.08
CA PRO A 165 10.80 -1.01 -17.83
C PRO A 165 10.38 -0.88 -16.35
N PHE A 166 9.07 -0.77 -16.09
CA PHE A 166 8.54 -0.74 -14.72
C PHE A 166 8.75 -2.09 -14.04
N ASP A 167 9.18 -2.08 -12.78
CA ASP A 167 9.40 -3.28 -11.98
C ASP A 167 8.37 -3.34 -10.84
N PRO A 168 7.37 -4.24 -10.90
CA PRO A 168 6.32 -4.32 -9.87
C PRO A 168 6.84 -4.74 -8.49
N ASN A 169 8.09 -5.21 -8.39
CA ASN A 169 8.71 -5.57 -7.11
C ASN A 169 9.49 -4.43 -6.47
N LYS A 170 9.57 -3.27 -7.12
CA LYS A 170 10.19 -2.06 -6.55
C LYS A 170 9.12 -1.08 -6.06
N PRO A 171 9.39 -0.33 -4.98
CA PRO A 171 8.57 0.81 -4.60
C PRO A 171 8.58 1.89 -5.68
N THR A 172 7.60 2.78 -5.66
CA THR A 172 7.50 3.89 -6.60
C THR A 172 7.76 5.22 -5.90
N PHE A 173 8.69 5.99 -6.46
CA PHE A 173 8.97 7.36 -6.03
C PHE A 173 8.53 8.32 -7.14
N ILE A 174 7.62 9.23 -6.80
CA ILE A 174 7.03 10.19 -7.73
C ILE A 174 7.47 11.60 -7.35
N PHE A 175 8.13 12.29 -8.26
CA PHE A 175 8.69 13.61 -7.99
C PHE A 175 8.05 14.74 -8.80
N PHE A 176 7.73 15.83 -8.11
CA PHE A 176 7.26 17.09 -8.68
C PHE A 176 8.31 18.19 -8.49
N GLY A 177 8.79 18.74 -9.61
CA GLY A 177 9.76 19.84 -9.64
C GLY A 177 9.18 21.18 -9.18
N GLY A 178 10.03 22.21 -9.17
CA GLY A 178 9.64 23.57 -8.80
C GLY A 178 8.83 24.28 -9.90
N GLY A 179 8.49 25.54 -9.66
CA GLY A 179 7.50 26.25 -10.46
C GLY A 179 7.34 27.72 -10.06
N ASP A 180 6.33 28.40 -10.60
CA ASP A 180 5.99 29.80 -10.27
C ASP A 180 4.87 29.93 -9.21
N CYS A 181 4.71 28.91 -8.37
CA CYS A 181 3.60 28.70 -7.44
C CYS A 181 2.25 28.29 -8.06
N ILE A 182 2.13 28.27 -9.39
CA ILE A 182 0.94 27.80 -10.09
C ILE A 182 1.29 26.64 -11.00
N VAL A 183 2.24 26.83 -11.91
CA VAL A 183 2.68 25.80 -12.86
C VAL A 183 4.07 25.30 -12.49
N GLY A 184 4.28 24.00 -12.69
CA GLY A 184 5.58 23.34 -12.59
C GLY A 184 6.40 23.51 -13.86
N PHE A 185 7.72 23.60 -13.70
CA PHE A 185 8.67 23.61 -14.81
C PHE A 185 9.62 22.41 -14.75
N THR A 186 10.36 22.19 -15.83
CA THR A 186 11.26 21.03 -16.05
C THR A 186 12.52 21.01 -15.16
N GLY A 187 12.67 21.97 -14.25
CA GLY A 187 13.88 22.14 -13.44
C GLY A 187 14.14 20.93 -12.53
N LEU A 188 15.40 20.46 -12.52
CA LEU A 188 15.89 19.38 -11.64
C LEU A 188 15.36 17.97 -11.94
N ALA A 189 14.73 17.76 -13.09
CA ALA A 189 14.33 16.43 -13.58
C ALA A 189 15.48 15.41 -13.66
N GLY A 190 16.74 15.85 -13.74
CA GLY A 190 17.91 14.97 -13.78
C GLY A 190 18.29 14.38 -12.43
N THR A 191 17.82 14.95 -11.32
CA THR A 191 18.32 14.71 -9.97
C THR A 191 18.16 13.26 -9.51
N TRP A 192 17.10 12.58 -9.96
CA TRP A 192 16.73 11.23 -9.49
C TRP A 192 17.12 10.12 -10.46
N ASN A 193 17.88 10.45 -11.50
CA ASN A 193 18.19 9.52 -12.60
C ASN A 193 19.64 9.04 -12.55
N ASP A 194 20.06 8.53 -11.38
CA ASP A 194 21.35 7.85 -11.20
C ASP A 194 21.17 6.35 -10.95
N SER A 195 22.29 5.61 -10.95
CA SER A 195 22.28 4.15 -10.82
C SER A 195 21.73 3.66 -9.48
N ILE A 196 21.87 4.44 -8.41
CA ILE A 196 21.46 4.04 -7.07
C ILE A 196 19.94 4.17 -6.94
N TRP A 197 19.36 5.29 -7.35
CA TRP A 197 17.90 5.49 -7.40
C TRP A 197 17.23 4.45 -8.30
N ASN A 198 17.72 4.32 -9.54
CA ASN A 198 17.15 3.40 -10.53
C ASN A 198 17.21 1.92 -10.09
N SER A 199 18.18 1.56 -9.24
CA SER A 199 18.30 0.21 -8.69
C SER A 199 17.28 -0.10 -7.58
N ARG A 200 16.71 0.92 -6.94
CA ARG A 200 15.91 0.78 -5.71
C ARG A 200 14.44 1.17 -5.84
N ALA A 201 14.06 1.96 -6.83
CA ALA A 201 12.66 2.36 -7.05
C ALA A 201 12.33 2.49 -8.54
N ASN A 202 11.04 2.43 -8.87
CA ASN A 202 10.51 3.04 -10.10
C ASN A 202 10.45 4.55 -9.87
N VAL A 203 11.15 5.32 -10.70
CA VAL A 203 11.25 6.78 -10.56
C VAL A 203 10.38 7.43 -11.62
N ILE A 204 9.33 8.09 -11.17
CA ILE A 204 8.40 8.84 -12.02
C ILE A 204 8.59 10.33 -11.72
N ASP A 205 8.66 11.16 -12.76
CA ASP A 205 8.66 12.61 -12.59
C ASP A 205 7.68 13.31 -13.54
N PHE A 206 7.37 14.56 -13.21
CA PHE A 206 6.62 15.47 -14.07
C PHE A 206 7.56 16.47 -14.73
N SER A 207 8.60 15.96 -15.39
CA SER A 207 9.66 16.78 -15.99
C SER A 207 9.22 17.61 -17.18
N TRP A 208 7.99 17.46 -17.68
CA TRP A 208 7.39 18.35 -18.67
C TRP A 208 6.53 19.45 -18.04
N GLY A 209 6.47 19.50 -16.71
CA GLY A 209 5.67 20.43 -15.95
C GLY A 209 4.36 19.83 -15.47
N TYR A 210 3.59 20.64 -14.76
CA TYR A 210 2.25 20.34 -14.28
C TYR A 210 1.48 21.66 -14.15
N GLU A 211 0.15 21.62 -14.29
CA GLU A 211 -0.76 22.76 -14.12
C GLU A 211 -1.84 22.37 -13.10
N PRO A 212 -2.51 23.33 -12.46
CA PRO A 212 -3.70 23.05 -11.67
C PRO A 212 -4.85 22.54 -12.54
N ASP A 213 -5.84 21.91 -11.91
CA ASP A 213 -7.04 21.44 -12.59
C ASP A 213 -7.86 22.63 -13.20
N PRO A 214 -8.64 22.40 -14.28
CA PRO A 214 -9.22 23.44 -15.13
C PRO A 214 -10.15 24.46 -14.46
N ASN A 215 -10.61 24.19 -13.23
CA ASN A 215 -11.48 25.08 -12.46
C ASN A 215 -10.72 26.24 -11.80
N TYR A 216 -9.38 26.28 -11.90
CA TYR A 216 -8.60 27.41 -11.43
C TYR A 216 -8.64 28.58 -12.44
N THR A 217 -9.03 29.77 -11.96
CA THR A 217 -8.88 31.01 -12.72
C THR A 217 -7.91 31.93 -11.99
N HIS A 218 -6.95 32.52 -12.73
CA HIS A 218 -5.91 33.40 -12.17
C HIS A 218 -6.47 34.65 -11.45
N SER A 219 -7.75 34.96 -11.65
CA SER A 219 -8.46 36.06 -10.97
C SER A 219 -8.85 35.76 -9.53
N ASP A 220 -8.88 34.49 -9.12
CA ASP A 220 -9.23 34.07 -7.76
C ASP A 220 -8.00 33.47 -7.06
N VAL A 221 -7.23 34.35 -6.43
CA VAL A 221 -6.01 33.96 -5.69
C VAL A 221 -6.32 33.13 -4.44
N ASP A 222 -7.58 33.13 -3.99
CA ASP A 222 -8.07 32.42 -2.81
C ASP A 222 -8.72 31.06 -3.17
N ALA A 223 -8.97 30.78 -4.46
CA ALA A 223 -9.44 29.48 -4.91
C ALA A 223 -8.37 28.40 -4.65
N LEU A 224 -8.76 27.35 -3.92
CA LEU A 224 -7.92 26.17 -3.68
C LEU A 224 -7.52 25.57 -5.04
N ARG A 225 -6.20 25.60 -5.31
CA ARG A 225 -5.60 24.91 -6.45
C ARG A 225 -5.42 23.45 -6.12
N THR A 226 -5.98 22.58 -6.96
CA THR A 226 -5.78 21.13 -6.94
C THR A 226 -4.95 20.72 -8.16
N TYR A 227 -4.26 19.59 -8.03
CA TYR A 227 -3.48 18.95 -9.10
C TYR A 227 -3.89 17.48 -9.26
N TYR A 228 -5.19 17.20 -9.13
CA TYR A 228 -5.74 15.84 -9.08
C TYR A 228 -5.57 15.07 -10.38
N ARG A 229 -5.55 15.77 -11.53
CA ARG A 229 -5.21 15.18 -12.83
C ARG A 229 -3.84 14.48 -12.86
N CYS A 230 -2.87 14.93 -12.04
CA CYS A 230 -1.59 14.22 -11.91
C CYS A 230 -1.80 12.85 -11.25
N GLY A 231 -2.71 12.74 -10.28
CA GLY A 231 -3.10 11.47 -9.68
C GLY A 231 -3.84 10.57 -10.66
N ASP A 232 -4.71 11.14 -11.49
CA ASP A 232 -5.41 10.42 -12.56
C ASP A 232 -4.43 9.79 -13.57
N MET A 233 -3.41 10.56 -14.01
CA MET A 233 -2.33 10.03 -14.85
C MET A 233 -1.59 8.86 -14.18
N ILE A 234 -1.27 9.01 -12.88
CA ILE A 234 -0.52 8.01 -12.11
C ILE A 234 -1.31 6.72 -11.95
N ILE A 235 -2.58 6.77 -11.55
CA ILE A 235 -3.36 5.55 -11.33
C ILE A 235 -3.65 4.80 -12.62
N VAL A 236 -3.94 5.51 -13.72
CA VAL A 236 -4.12 4.89 -15.04
C VAL A 236 -2.81 4.23 -15.48
N TYR A 237 -1.66 4.89 -15.29
CA TYR A 237 -0.37 4.30 -15.61
C TYR A 237 -0.09 3.05 -14.76
N LEU A 238 -0.17 3.15 -13.43
CA LEU A 238 0.13 2.03 -12.54
C LEU A 238 -0.83 0.84 -12.77
N SER A 239 -2.11 1.08 -13.01
CA SER A 239 -3.08 0.03 -13.38
C SER A 239 -2.77 -0.65 -14.71
N SER A 240 -2.06 0.02 -15.61
CA SER A 240 -1.64 -0.56 -16.88
C SER A 240 -0.38 -1.42 -16.77
N VAL A 241 0.57 -1.06 -15.89
CA VAL A 241 1.89 -1.73 -15.80
C VAL A 241 2.03 -2.67 -14.60
N ALA A 242 1.20 -2.49 -13.57
CA ALA A 242 1.21 -3.27 -12.34
C ALA A 242 -0.23 -3.36 -11.76
N PRO A 243 -1.12 -4.16 -12.39
CA PRO A 243 -2.49 -4.34 -11.91
C PRO A 243 -2.55 -4.98 -10.51
N ASP A 244 -1.57 -5.77 -10.08
CA ASP A 244 -1.49 -6.32 -8.72
C ASP A 244 -0.28 -5.73 -7.97
N TYR A 245 -0.24 -4.40 -7.85
CA TYR A 245 0.90 -3.72 -7.24
C TYR A 245 0.86 -3.80 -5.71
N GLN A 246 1.98 -4.21 -5.10
CA GLN A 246 2.10 -4.52 -3.67
C GLN A 246 3.22 -3.72 -2.98
N GLN A 247 3.77 -2.69 -3.66
CA GLN A 247 4.92 -1.92 -3.15
C GLN A 247 4.50 -0.49 -2.80
N PRO A 248 5.13 0.13 -1.79
CA PRO A 248 4.72 1.45 -1.32
C PRO A 248 4.99 2.54 -2.34
N ILE A 249 4.14 3.56 -2.32
CA ILE A 249 4.24 4.76 -3.15
C ILE A 249 4.54 5.97 -2.27
N GLN A 250 5.55 6.73 -2.68
CA GLN A 250 5.86 8.03 -2.11
C GLN A 250 5.79 9.12 -3.16
N THR A 251 5.08 10.19 -2.85
CA THR A 251 5.14 11.44 -3.61
C THR A 251 6.08 12.42 -2.93
N SER A 252 6.80 13.19 -3.73
CA SER A 252 7.75 14.18 -3.23
C SER A 252 7.71 15.43 -4.09
N GLY A 253 7.79 16.60 -3.45
CA GLY A 253 7.68 17.88 -4.13
C GLY A 253 8.73 18.87 -3.68
N TRP A 254 9.45 19.47 -4.62
CA TRP A 254 10.34 20.60 -4.33
C TRP A 254 9.68 21.94 -4.65
N SER A 255 9.76 22.92 -3.73
CA SER A 255 9.22 24.26 -3.95
C SER A 255 7.72 24.23 -4.27
N THR A 256 7.29 24.82 -5.38
CA THR A 256 5.94 24.70 -5.96
C THR A 256 5.43 23.26 -6.04
N GLY A 257 6.32 22.28 -6.27
CA GLY A 257 6.00 20.87 -6.40
C GLY A 257 5.45 20.21 -5.14
N GLY A 258 5.61 20.85 -3.97
CA GLY A 258 4.94 20.40 -2.76
C GLY A 258 3.42 20.40 -2.88
N GLN A 259 2.84 21.26 -3.75
CA GLN A 259 1.40 21.30 -3.99
C GLN A 259 0.88 20.01 -4.65
N PRO A 260 1.34 19.62 -5.86
CA PRO A 260 0.91 18.38 -6.46
C PRO A 260 1.33 17.13 -5.66
N ALA A 261 2.47 17.15 -4.96
CA ALA A 261 2.91 15.99 -4.17
C ALA A 261 1.86 15.57 -3.14
N VAL A 262 1.34 16.51 -2.33
CA VAL A 262 0.32 16.20 -1.33
C VAL A 262 -1.08 16.02 -1.95
N ASP A 263 -1.42 16.78 -3.00
CA ASP A 263 -2.74 16.67 -3.64
C ASP A 263 -2.92 15.33 -4.34
N VAL A 264 -1.88 14.80 -4.98
CA VAL A 264 -1.89 13.46 -5.56
C VAL A 264 -2.09 12.40 -4.48
N GLY A 265 -1.40 12.53 -3.34
CA GLY A 265 -1.60 11.60 -2.23
C GLY A 265 -3.04 11.61 -1.72
N ILE A 266 -3.61 12.80 -1.50
CA ILE A 266 -5.02 12.96 -1.10
C ILE A 266 -5.97 12.37 -2.13
N HIS A 267 -5.76 12.67 -3.42
CA HIS A 267 -6.66 12.24 -4.49
C HIS A 267 -6.65 10.72 -4.67
N LEU A 268 -5.46 10.11 -4.72
CA LEU A 268 -5.34 8.65 -4.82
C LEU A 268 -6.00 7.95 -3.63
N ASN A 269 -5.78 8.49 -2.42
CA ASN A 269 -6.28 7.86 -1.21
C ASN A 269 -7.78 8.07 -0.95
N LEU A 270 -8.32 9.27 -1.18
CA LEU A 270 -9.72 9.59 -0.87
C LEU A 270 -10.67 9.35 -2.03
N THR A 271 -10.22 9.56 -3.27
CA THR A 271 -11.08 9.42 -4.46
C THR A 271 -11.12 7.98 -4.94
N TYR A 272 -9.96 7.35 -5.07
CA TYR A 272 -9.87 5.97 -5.58
C TYR A 272 -9.86 4.94 -4.46
N ALA A 273 -9.21 5.25 -3.33
CA ALA A 273 -9.16 4.40 -2.13
C ALA A 273 -8.75 2.95 -2.42
N ASP A 274 -7.86 2.77 -3.40
CA ASP A 274 -7.32 1.46 -3.79
C ASP A 274 -5.94 1.28 -3.14
N ALA A 275 -5.82 0.30 -2.25
CA ALA A 275 -4.60 0.03 -1.50
C ALA A 275 -3.38 -0.24 -2.42
N ARG A 276 -3.60 -0.79 -3.63
CA ARG A 276 -2.53 -1.04 -4.61
C ARG A 276 -1.83 0.26 -5.06
N TYR A 277 -2.55 1.37 -5.04
CA TYR A 277 -2.10 2.66 -5.56
C TYR A 277 -2.15 3.80 -4.53
N ALA A 278 -2.38 3.46 -3.27
CA ALA A 278 -2.41 4.42 -2.18
C ALA A 278 -1.01 5.02 -1.94
N VAL A 279 -0.98 6.31 -1.60
CA VAL A 279 0.23 7.02 -1.20
C VAL A 279 0.26 7.09 0.32
N ASN A 280 1.18 6.36 0.95
CA ASN A 280 1.32 6.38 2.40
C ASN A 280 2.27 7.50 2.86
N ARG A 281 3.00 8.11 1.93
CA ARG A 281 4.01 9.12 2.25
C ARG A 281 4.10 10.28 1.28
N VAL A 282 4.14 11.47 1.85
CA VAL A 282 4.46 12.71 1.14
C VAL A 282 5.72 13.33 1.71
N THR A 283 6.66 13.70 0.84
CA THR A 283 7.84 14.48 1.21
C THR A 283 7.79 15.89 0.64
N LEU A 284 7.91 16.89 1.50
CA LEU A 284 7.96 18.30 1.13
C LEU A 284 9.41 18.80 1.20
N ILE A 285 9.96 19.30 0.10
CA ILE A 285 11.33 19.80 0.01
C ILE A 285 11.30 21.29 -0.29
N ASP A 286 11.57 22.10 0.72
CA ASP A 286 11.54 23.57 0.74
C ASP A 286 10.25 24.16 0.11
N ALA A 287 9.12 23.49 0.31
CA ALA A 287 7.79 23.84 -0.19
C ALA A 287 7.13 24.93 0.69
N ARG A 288 7.67 26.15 0.65
CA ARG A 288 7.41 27.17 1.70
C ARG A 288 6.59 28.40 1.29
N ALA A 289 6.43 28.68 0.00
CA ALA A 289 6.01 30.02 -0.46
C ALA A 289 4.74 30.03 -1.33
N CYS A 290 4.21 28.87 -1.70
CA CYS A 290 3.17 28.77 -2.73
C CYS A 290 1.78 28.42 -2.19
N ARG A 291 1.71 27.75 -1.03
CA ARG A 291 0.46 27.33 -0.39
C ARG A 291 0.71 27.09 1.09
N ASP A 292 -0.28 27.41 1.93
CA ASP A 292 -0.32 26.86 3.29
C ASP A 292 -0.79 25.41 3.21
N HIS A 293 0.09 24.48 3.57
CA HIS A 293 -0.18 23.05 3.53
C HIS A 293 -0.97 22.54 4.74
N SER A 294 -1.36 23.37 5.72
CA SER A 294 -2.09 22.94 6.93
C SER A 294 -3.28 22.02 6.61
N ASP A 295 -4.13 22.44 5.67
CA ASP A 295 -5.33 21.70 5.31
C ASP A 295 -5.02 20.44 4.51
N SER A 296 -4.07 20.50 3.56
CA SER A 296 -3.66 19.35 2.77
C SER A 296 -2.98 18.29 3.64
N ILE A 297 -2.12 18.71 4.58
CA ILE A 297 -1.42 17.82 5.51
C ILE A 297 -2.43 17.08 6.36
N ARG A 298 -3.41 17.78 6.95
CA ARG A 298 -4.46 17.12 7.74
C ARG A 298 -5.26 16.13 6.91
N GLN A 299 -5.74 16.55 5.73
CA GLN A 299 -6.49 15.66 4.83
C GLN A 299 -5.70 14.42 4.45
N PHE A 300 -4.41 14.58 4.13
CA PHE A 300 -3.56 13.45 3.78
C PHE A 300 -3.34 12.51 4.97
N LEU A 301 -3.05 13.03 6.17
CA LEU A 301 -2.87 12.22 7.37
C LEU A 301 -4.16 11.47 7.76
N ASP A 302 -5.33 12.03 7.45
CA ASP A 302 -6.65 11.41 7.66
C ASP A 302 -7.08 10.50 6.49
N SER A 303 -6.25 10.32 5.46
CA SER A 303 -6.56 9.57 4.23
C SER A 303 -5.97 8.15 4.18
N SER A 304 -5.72 7.50 5.31
CA SER A 304 -5.23 6.12 5.30
C SER A 304 -6.17 5.19 4.51
N VAL A 305 -5.62 4.37 3.62
CA VAL A 305 -6.34 3.30 2.92
C VAL A 305 -6.00 1.97 3.60
N ASP A 306 -7.02 1.14 3.83
CA ASP A 306 -6.91 -0.17 4.48
C ASP A 306 -6.07 -0.19 5.78
N GLY A 307 -6.17 0.87 6.58
CA GLY A 307 -5.48 0.99 7.87
C GLY A 307 -3.99 1.29 7.80
N GLU A 308 -3.41 1.46 6.59
CA GLU A 308 -2.03 1.88 6.45
C GLU A 308 -1.87 3.37 6.74
N GLN A 309 -1.03 3.69 7.73
CA GLN A 309 -0.87 5.07 8.18
C GLN A 309 -0.21 5.95 7.11
N CYS A 310 -0.79 7.13 6.91
CA CYS A 310 -0.19 8.21 6.14
C CYS A 310 0.74 9.06 7.02
N TRP A 311 1.88 9.51 6.48
CA TRP A 311 2.74 10.46 7.17
C TRP A 311 3.52 11.38 6.23
N ILE A 312 4.01 12.48 6.79
CA ILE A 312 4.69 13.54 6.04
C ILE A 312 6.02 13.89 6.68
N ASP A 313 7.03 14.07 5.83
CA ASP A 313 8.33 14.65 6.19
C ASP A 313 8.65 15.90 5.38
N ASN A 314 9.22 16.90 6.05
CA ASN A 314 9.50 18.22 5.50
C ASN A 314 10.97 18.62 5.68
N TYR A 315 11.61 19.03 4.59
CA TYR A 315 13.00 19.48 4.55
C TYR A 315 13.05 20.94 4.18
N ARG A 316 13.63 21.79 5.02
CA ARG A 316 13.63 23.24 4.85
C ARG A 316 15.04 23.80 4.73
N GLY A 317 15.27 24.59 3.67
CA GLY A 317 16.52 25.34 3.48
C GLY A 317 16.44 26.75 4.06
N GLY A 318 17.59 27.35 4.37
CA GLY A 318 17.75 28.73 4.79
C GLY A 318 17.25 29.03 6.21
N THR A 319 17.34 28.05 7.13
CA THR A 319 16.88 28.19 8.51
C THR A 319 17.91 28.81 9.48
N ASP A 320 19.07 29.27 8.99
CA ASP A 320 20.08 29.91 9.84
C ASP A 320 19.90 31.45 9.81
N GLY A 321 18.88 31.98 10.52
CA GLY A 321 18.63 33.42 10.70
C GLY A 321 17.41 33.74 11.61
N PRO A 322 17.26 34.97 12.15
CA PRO A 322 16.11 35.34 12.99
C PRO A 322 14.83 35.48 12.15
N PHE A 323 13.79 34.70 12.48
CA PHE A 323 12.64 34.45 11.58
C PHE A 323 11.45 35.40 11.73
N PRO A 324 10.80 35.83 10.63
CA PRO A 324 9.39 36.19 10.65
C PRO A 324 8.48 35.38 9.69
N SER A 325 7.36 34.92 10.26
CA SER A 325 5.96 35.01 9.77
C SER A 325 5.39 34.18 8.61
N TRP A 326 5.68 32.89 8.50
CA TRP A 326 4.76 31.89 7.89
C TRP A 326 4.74 30.65 8.80
N PRO A 327 3.61 29.92 8.96
CA PRO A 327 3.46 28.96 10.05
C PRO A 327 4.65 27.99 9.99
N SER A 328 5.47 28.06 11.03
CA SER A 328 6.83 27.53 10.97
C SER A 328 6.83 26.01 10.99
N PHE A 329 5.74 25.40 11.46
CA PHE A 329 5.65 23.99 11.82
C PHE A 329 4.21 23.49 11.71
N TYR A 330 4.05 22.34 11.04
CA TYR A 330 2.80 21.61 10.98
C TYR A 330 2.81 20.51 12.05
N PRO A 331 1.70 20.30 12.79
CA PRO A 331 1.62 19.19 13.73
C PRO A 331 1.77 17.87 12.98
N ASN A 332 2.34 16.85 13.63
CA ASN A 332 2.47 15.49 13.10
C ASN A 332 3.29 15.36 11.82
N VAL A 333 4.24 16.29 11.60
CA VAL A 333 5.17 16.26 10.48
C VAL A 333 6.59 16.14 11.02
N LEU A 334 7.35 15.19 10.51
CA LEU A 334 8.80 15.12 10.77
C LEU A 334 9.45 16.27 10.02
N ARG A 335 10.34 17.01 10.68
CA ARG A 335 11.01 18.14 10.02
C ARG A 335 12.52 18.12 10.16
N VAL A 336 13.16 18.59 9.10
CA VAL A 336 14.60 18.79 9.03
C VAL A 336 14.87 20.20 8.51
N GLY A 337 15.45 21.06 9.35
CA GLY A 337 15.94 22.38 8.95
C GLY A 337 17.40 22.32 8.48
N SER A 338 17.84 23.30 7.70
CA SER A 338 19.23 23.42 7.26
C SER A 338 19.57 24.85 6.83
N SER A 339 20.87 25.15 6.76
CA SER A 339 21.39 26.40 6.19
C SER A 339 21.42 26.42 4.65
N LEU A 340 21.05 25.30 4.02
CA LEU A 340 21.13 25.10 2.58
C LEU A 340 20.29 26.13 1.82
N SER A 341 20.71 26.49 0.61
CA SER A 341 19.88 27.31 -0.26
C SER A 341 18.61 26.56 -0.68
N HIS A 342 17.66 27.29 -1.28
CA HIS A 342 16.42 26.72 -1.81
C HIS A 342 16.68 25.53 -2.75
N VAL A 343 17.73 25.63 -3.58
CA VAL A 343 18.09 24.60 -4.56
C VAL A 343 18.95 23.50 -3.93
N ASP A 344 19.83 23.85 -2.98
CA ASP A 344 20.70 22.85 -2.35
C ASP A 344 19.92 21.85 -1.49
N ALA A 345 18.75 22.23 -0.96
CA ALA A 345 17.89 21.33 -0.17
C ALA A 345 17.45 20.07 -0.96
N VAL A 346 17.11 20.22 -2.24
CA VAL A 346 16.70 19.07 -3.08
C VAL A 346 17.88 18.23 -3.53
N TYR A 347 19.04 18.84 -3.81
CA TYR A 347 20.27 18.07 -4.05
C TYR A 347 20.70 17.30 -2.82
N TRP A 348 20.63 17.92 -1.64
CA TRP A 348 20.93 17.26 -0.37
C TRP A 348 20.03 16.04 -0.16
N TYR A 349 18.72 16.17 -0.35
CA TYR A 349 17.81 15.03 -0.18
C TYR A 349 18.16 13.91 -1.15
N ALA A 350 18.41 14.22 -2.42
CA ALA A 350 18.79 13.20 -3.41
C ALA A 350 20.13 12.52 -3.08
N ASN A 351 21.12 13.30 -2.64
CA ASN A 351 22.45 12.82 -2.24
C ASN A 351 22.45 12.08 -0.91
N SER A 352 21.44 12.29 -0.06
CA SER A 352 21.33 11.58 1.22
C SER A 352 21.19 10.06 1.05
N LEU A 353 20.90 9.56 -0.16
CA LEU A 353 20.96 8.13 -0.46
C LEU A 353 22.38 7.60 -0.68
N THR A 354 23.30 8.47 -1.13
CA THR A 354 24.60 8.11 -1.71
C THR A 354 25.79 8.53 -0.85
N GLY A 355 25.63 9.56 -0.01
CA GLY A 355 26.63 9.98 0.98
C GLY A 355 26.64 9.05 2.19
N SER A 356 27.82 8.47 2.51
CA SER A 356 27.96 7.50 3.61
C SER A 356 27.48 8.04 4.95
N ASP A 357 27.64 9.34 5.20
CA ASP A 357 27.38 9.97 6.51
C ASP A 357 26.00 10.65 6.57
N MET A 358 25.35 10.83 5.42
CA MET A 358 24.06 11.54 5.32
C MET A 358 22.86 10.67 5.68
N ASN A 359 23.04 9.35 5.64
CA ASN A 359 22.01 8.33 5.80
C ASN A 359 22.24 7.41 7.01
N GLN A 360 23.11 7.81 7.94
CA GLN A 360 23.42 7.00 9.11
C GLN A 360 22.37 7.25 10.18
N PHE A 361 21.88 6.16 10.77
CA PHE A 361 21.13 6.24 12.00
C PHE A 361 22.07 6.73 13.10
N ASN A 362 21.82 7.93 13.62
CA ASN A 362 22.68 8.58 14.61
C ASN A 362 21.86 8.84 15.87
N HIS A 363 21.63 7.80 16.68
CA HIS A 363 20.90 7.92 17.95
C HIS A 363 19.50 8.57 17.79
N GLY A 364 18.80 8.26 16.70
CA GLY A 364 17.48 8.81 16.36
C GLY A 364 17.48 10.14 15.61
N VAL A 365 18.67 10.64 15.23
CA VAL A 365 18.88 11.90 14.53
C VAL A 365 19.26 11.63 13.08
N VAL A 366 18.26 11.49 12.21
CA VAL A 366 18.47 11.13 10.80
C VAL A 366 17.34 11.66 9.93
N GLY A 367 17.57 11.77 8.62
CA GLY A 367 16.63 12.34 7.66
C GLY A 367 16.92 11.94 6.22
N GLY A 368 16.28 12.64 5.29
CA GLY A 368 16.48 12.45 3.86
C GLY A 368 15.91 11.12 3.40
N VAL A 369 16.68 10.43 2.56
CA VAL A 369 16.32 9.14 1.98
C VAL A 369 16.31 8.01 3.00
N TYR A 370 16.88 8.20 4.20
CA TYR A 370 16.70 7.25 5.31
C TYR A 370 15.21 7.00 5.59
N TRP A 371 14.53 8.14 5.60
CA TRP A 371 13.14 8.39 5.31
C TRP A 371 12.56 7.36 4.35
N SER A 372 12.84 7.63 3.09
CA SER A 372 11.98 7.32 1.95
C SER A 372 11.68 5.84 1.76
N VAL A 373 10.80 5.54 0.79
CA VAL A 373 10.54 4.17 0.34
C VAL A 373 11.80 3.39 -0.11
N LEU A 374 12.95 4.07 -0.27
CA LEU A 374 14.24 3.50 -0.66
C LEU A 374 15.19 3.27 0.53
N GLY A 375 14.88 3.86 1.67
CA GLY A 375 15.73 3.92 2.86
C GLY A 375 15.55 2.74 3.82
N PRO A 376 16.49 2.56 4.78
CA PRO A 376 16.33 1.60 5.86
C PRO A 376 15.13 1.89 6.77
N GLY A 377 14.73 3.16 6.89
CA GLY A 377 13.62 3.60 7.71
C GLY A 377 12.26 3.63 6.99
N LYS A 378 12.14 2.99 5.82
CA LYS A 378 10.92 3.00 5.00
C LYS A 378 9.66 2.50 5.72
N ASN A 379 9.82 1.64 6.72
CA ASN A 379 8.72 1.06 7.52
C ASN A 379 8.37 1.92 8.76
N LEU A 380 8.94 3.13 8.88
CA LEU A 380 8.62 4.04 9.97
C LEU A 380 7.19 4.55 9.82
N GLN A 381 6.45 4.51 10.93
CA GLN A 381 5.16 5.14 11.13
C GLN A 381 5.30 6.19 12.23
N LEU A 382 5.26 7.46 11.83
CA LEU A 382 5.43 8.59 12.73
C LEU A 382 4.24 8.72 13.69
N ALA A 383 4.48 8.92 14.98
CA ALA A 383 3.40 9.18 15.92
C ALA A 383 2.60 10.43 15.54
N SER A 384 1.28 10.33 15.64
CA SER A 384 0.42 11.50 15.71
C SER A 384 0.54 12.12 17.11
N THR A 385 1.19 13.27 17.20
CA THR A 385 1.30 14.11 18.40
C THR A 385 0.68 15.50 18.16
N PRO A 386 -0.66 15.61 17.98
CA PRO A 386 -1.28 16.88 17.62
C PRO A 386 -0.98 17.99 18.62
N GLY A 387 -0.60 19.17 18.12
CA GLY A 387 -0.26 20.32 18.96
C GLY A 387 1.10 20.23 19.66
N VAL A 388 1.86 19.13 19.44
CA VAL A 388 3.23 18.97 19.94
C VAL A 388 4.15 18.72 18.76
N GLU A 389 5.18 19.54 18.67
CA GLU A 389 6.25 19.38 17.70
C GLU A 389 7.29 18.43 18.29
N THR A 390 7.20 17.15 17.95
CA THR A 390 8.01 16.13 18.63
C THR A 390 9.34 15.87 17.93
N TYR A 391 9.32 15.71 16.60
CA TYR A 391 10.46 15.25 15.81
C TYR A 391 11.01 16.36 14.93
N SER A 392 12.10 16.96 15.39
CA SER A 392 12.68 18.15 14.77
C SER A 392 14.20 18.04 14.73
N PHE A 393 14.75 17.97 13.53
CA PHE A 393 16.18 17.80 13.30
C PHE A 393 16.75 18.96 12.49
N ARG A 394 18.08 19.06 12.49
CA ARG A 394 18.84 20.06 11.75
C ARG A 394 20.01 19.40 11.03
N TRP A 395 20.11 19.65 9.73
CA TRP A 395 21.27 19.32 8.95
C TRP A 395 22.30 20.46 9.02
N HIS A 396 23.53 20.09 9.37
CA HIS A 396 24.71 20.95 9.37
C HIS A 396 25.68 20.49 8.28
N GLY A 397 25.81 21.27 7.22
CA GLY A 397 26.72 20.95 6.13
C GLY A 397 26.28 21.55 4.81
N ASP A 398 26.75 20.94 3.73
CA ASP A 398 26.36 21.26 2.37
C ASP A 398 25.47 20.14 1.79
N GLN A 399 25.24 20.15 0.48
CA GLN A 399 24.40 19.18 -0.21
C GLN A 399 25.00 17.77 -0.33
N SER A 400 26.22 17.54 0.14
CA SER A 400 26.97 16.30 -0.06
C SER A 400 27.70 15.80 1.18
N SER A 401 27.92 16.66 2.19
CA SER A 401 28.67 16.33 3.40
C SER A 401 28.21 17.17 4.58
N GLY A 402 28.18 16.56 5.76
CA GLY A 402 27.66 17.19 6.98
C GLY A 402 27.26 16.17 8.03
N TYR A 403 26.46 16.60 8.98
CA TYR A 403 25.87 15.75 10.02
C TYR A 403 24.48 16.26 10.41
N MET A 404 23.69 15.37 11.01
CA MET A 404 22.38 15.69 11.57
C MET A 404 22.49 15.93 13.08
N ASP A 405 21.78 16.94 13.59
CA ASP A 405 21.64 17.26 15.01
C ASP A 405 20.15 17.52 15.35
N PHE A 406 19.81 17.63 16.63
CA PHE A 406 18.48 18.08 17.04
C PHE A 406 18.28 19.57 16.73
N TYR A 407 17.07 19.92 16.29
CA TYR A 407 16.65 21.31 16.29
C TYR A 407 15.89 21.57 17.58
N ASP A 408 16.51 22.30 18.52
CA ASP A 408 15.93 22.70 19.80
C ASP A 408 15.39 21.51 20.61
N GLU A 409 16.28 20.56 20.92
CA GLU A 409 15.99 19.31 21.65
C GLU A 409 15.14 19.51 22.92
N PRO A 410 15.34 20.54 23.76
CA PRO A 410 14.50 20.74 24.94
C PRO A 410 13.01 20.90 24.63
N ASN A 411 12.66 21.46 23.46
CA ASN A 411 11.29 21.64 23.01
C ASN A 411 10.83 20.53 22.04
N HIS A 412 11.77 19.85 21.37
CA HIS A 412 11.51 18.79 20.40
C HIS A 412 12.35 17.52 20.68
N PRO A 413 12.10 16.84 21.81
CA PRO A 413 12.95 15.75 22.32
C PRO A 413 12.72 14.39 21.63
N GLY A 414 11.97 14.33 20.52
CA GLY A 414 11.64 13.10 19.81
C GLY A 414 12.87 12.39 19.25
N ARG A 415 13.05 11.12 19.60
CA ARG A 415 14.14 10.27 19.11
C ARG A 415 13.53 9.05 18.44
N LEU A 416 13.72 8.94 17.13
CA LEU A 416 13.13 7.86 16.35
C LEU A 416 13.86 6.54 16.63
N PRO A 417 13.15 5.40 16.60
CA PRO A 417 13.76 4.10 16.79
C PRO A 417 14.59 3.66 15.58
N GLU A 418 15.63 2.87 15.81
CA GLU A 418 16.42 2.24 14.74
C GLU A 418 15.60 1.15 14.04
N PRO A 419 15.75 0.94 12.72
CA PRO A 419 15.20 -0.22 12.01
C PRO A 419 15.52 -1.52 12.73
N VAL A 420 14.51 -2.39 12.79
CA VAL A 420 14.58 -3.61 13.59
C VAL A 420 15.32 -4.70 12.81
N THR A 421 16.33 -5.31 13.44
CA THR A 421 17.03 -6.47 12.89
C THR A 421 16.50 -7.76 13.54
N LEU A 422 15.83 -8.62 12.78
CA LEU A 422 15.36 -9.91 13.29
C LEU A 422 16.52 -10.90 13.51
N VAL A 423 16.47 -11.67 14.60
CA VAL A 423 17.48 -12.69 14.96
C VAL A 423 16.93 -14.11 15.10
N GLY A 424 15.62 -14.29 14.90
CA GLY A 424 14.94 -15.59 14.91
C GLY A 424 14.55 -16.09 13.51
N PRO A 425 14.00 -17.31 13.39
CA PRO A 425 13.61 -18.24 14.47
C PRO A 425 14.79 -18.96 15.14
N ILE A 426 14.82 -18.96 16.48
CA ILE A 426 15.76 -19.73 17.30
C ILE A 426 15.02 -20.95 17.86
N TYR A 427 15.44 -22.15 17.47
CA TYR A 427 14.79 -23.40 17.89
C TYR A 427 15.39 -23.93 19.20
N ALA A 428 14.55 -24.28 20.16
CA ALA A 428 14.99 -24.91 21.41
C ALA A 428 15.56 -26.31 21.17
N GLU A 429 16.62 -26.69 21.91
CA GLU A 429 17.34 -27.97 21.75
C GLU A 429 16.46 -29.22 22.02
N ASP A 430 15.36 -29.08 22.77
CA ASP A 430 14.44 -30.15 23.17
C ASP A 430 13.15 -30.25 22.33
N GLN A 431 13.07 -29.50 21.23
CA GLN A 431 12.09 -29.63 20.13
C GLN A 431 10.60 -29.35 20.43
N ASN A 432 10.23 -28.43 21.32
CA ASN A 432 8.80 -28.05 21.45
C ASN A 432 8.51 -26.54 21.41
N GLY A 433 9.43 -25.70 20.92
CA GLY A 433 9.14 -24.29 20.73
C GLY A 433 10.21 -23.52 19.96
N VAL A 434 9.85 -22.28 19.63
CA VAL A 434 10.68 -21.33 18.89
C VAL A 434 10.68 -19.98 19.59
N THR A 435 11.83 -19.34 19.67
CA THR A 435 11.93 -17.94 20.07
C THR A 435 12.04 -17.09 18.82
N LEU A 436 11.13 -16.13 18.67
CA LEU A 436 11.10 -15.14 17.60
C LEU A 436 11.45 -13.79 18.21
N SER A 437 12.58 -13.23 17.78
CA SER A 437 13.18 -12.08 18.44
C SER A 437 13.90 -11.17 17.43
N CYS A 438 14.39 -10.05 17.95
CA CYS A 438 15.19 -9.07 17.24
C CYS A 438 16.39 -8.64 18.09
N GLU A 439 17.33 -7.93 17.49
CA GLU A 439 18.32 -7.16 18.23
C GLU A 439 17.65 -6.02 19.03
N GLU A 440 18.34 -5.47 20.02
CA GLU A 440 17.89 -4.23 20.65
C GLU A 440 17.94 -3.10 19.63
N SER A 441 16.77 -2.54 19.28
CA SER A 441 16.67 -1.31 18.50
C SER A 441 16.94 -0.11 19.39
N GLU A 442 17.85 0.77 18.96
CA GLU A 442 18.12 2.02 19.67
C GLU A 442 16.88 2.93 19.73
N ASN A 443 16.72 3.67 20.85
CA ASN A 443 15.56 4.52 21.19
C ASN A 443 14.21 3.81 21.34
N ALA A 444 14.16 2.49 21.13
CA ALA A 444 12.97 1.72 21.44
C ALA A 444 12.71 1.67 22.95
N VAL A 445 11.47 1.92 23.36
CA VAL A 445 11.00 1.76 24.74
C VAL A 445 9.99 0.62 24.88
N GLY A 446 9.67 -0.05 23.77
CA GLY A 446 8.80 -1.22 23.76
C GLY A 446 8.85 -1.97 22.43
N TYR A 447 8.61 -3.27 22.53
CA TYR A 447 8.76 -4.26 21.46
C TYR A 447 7.49 -5.10 21.43
N GLN A 448 6.89 -5.20 20.25
CA GLN A 448 5.71 -5.99 19.99
C GLN A 448 6.03 -7.09 18.99
N LEU A 449 5.75 -8.34 19.35
CA LEU A 449 5.80 -9.47 18.42
C LEU A 449 4.44 -9.59 17.74
N LEU A 450 4.42 -9.60 16.41
CA LEU A 450 3.20 -9.63 15.62
C LEU A 450 3.14 -10.84 14.71
N PHE A 451 1.93 -11.35 14.46
CA PHE A 451 1.66 -12.43 13.52
C PHE A 451 0.48 -12.14 12.62
N GLY A 452 0.57 -12.56 11.35
CA GLY A 452 -0.58 -12.50 10.45
C GLY A 452 -0.41 -13.35 9.20
N PRO A 453 -1.48 -13.49 8.41
CA PRO A 453 -1.51 -14.39 7.27
C PRO A 453 -0.84 -13.83 6.00
N ASP A 454 -0.71 -12.51 5.87
CA ASP A 454 -0.29 -11.83 4.64
C ASP A 454 0.96 -10.96 4.88
N PRO A 455 2.08 -11.17 4.17
CA PRO A 455 3.32 -10.42 4.38
C PRO A 455 3.24 -8.94 4.01
N TYR A 456 2.24 -8.53 3.23
CA TYR A 456 2.05 -7.14 2.77
C TYR A 456 1.04 -6.38 3.64
N ARG A 457 0.33 -7.06 4.55
CA ARG A 457 -0.73 -6.49 5.40
C ARG A 457 -0.36 -6.52 6.88
N VAL A 458 0.79 -5.96 7.23
CA VAL A 458 1.32 -5.99 8.62
C VAL A 458 0.40 -5.26 9.61
N MET A 459 -0.41 -4.30 9.15
CA MET A 459 -1.39 -3.59 9.99
C MET A 459 -2.51 -4.50 10.51
N ASP A 460 -2.75 -5.62 9.84
CA ASP A 460 -3.77 -6.61 10.22
C ASP A 460 -3.23 -7.67 11.19
N TYR A 461 -1.96 -7.57 11.60
CA TYR A 461 -1.32 -8.60 12.43
C TYR A 461 -1.78 -8.53 13.89
N GLU A 462 -1.97 -9.70 14.48
CA GLU A 462 -2.25 -9.85 15.90
C GLU A 462 -0.98 -9.58 16.73
N ILE A 463 -1.12 -8.79 17.79
CA ILE A 463 -0.06 -8.57 18.77
C ILE A 463 -0.03 -9.76 19.72
N ILE A 464 1.05 -10.54 19.68
CA ILE A 464 1.23 -11.74 20.50
C ILE A 464 1.89 -11.42 21.83
N SER A 465 2.83 -10.48 21.83
CA SER A 465 3.45 -9.97 23.05
C SER A 465 3.78 -8.48 22.92
N ASP A 466 3.84 -7.79 24.07
CA ASP A 466 4.27 -6.41 24.18
C ASP A 466 5.15 -6.27 25.43
N THR A 467 6.43 -5.96 25.22
CA THR A 467 7.47 -6.05 26.24
C THR A 467 8.43 -4.86 26.18
N PRO A 468 9.13 -4.49 27.26
CA PRO A 468 10.06 -3.37 27.27
C PRO A 468 11.43 -3.69 26.63
N ALA A 469 11.69 -4.94 26.26
CA ALA A 469 12.94 -5.42 25.67
C ALA A 469 12.61 -6.40 24.52
N PRO A 470 13.58 -6.80 23.66
CA PRO A 470 13.30 -7.74 22.58
C PRO A 470 12.57 -9.01 23.05
N PRO A 471 11.56 -9.50 22.29
CA PRO A 471 10.78 -10.67 22.71
C PRO A 471 11.69 -11.88 22.93
N ASN A 472 11.57 -12.55 24.06
CA ASN A 472 12.43 -13.68 24.42
C ASN A 472 11.65 -14.93 24.86
N ASP A 473 10.33 -14.87 24.88
CA ASP A 473 9.47 -15.99 25.24
C ASP A 473 9.59 -17.13 24.22
N VAL A 474 9.52 -18.37 24.71
CA VAL A 474 9.46 -19.57 23.88
C VAL A 474 8.02 -19.81 23.45
N ILE A 475 7.75 -19.72 22.15
CA ILE A 475 6.44 -19.94 21.56
C ILE A 475 6.29 -21.44 21.26
N THR A 476 5.30 -22.06 21.87
CA THR A 476 5.00 -23.51 21.74
C THR A 476 3.72 -23.79 20.96
N THR A 477 2.94 -22.75 20.66
CA THR A 477 1.73 -22.83 19.83
C THR A 477 1.66 -21.56 19.00
N LEU A 478 1.58 -21.71 17.68
CA LEU A 478 1.44 -20.59 16.75
C LEU A 478 -0.05 -20.23 16.61
N PRO A 479 -0.40 -18.95 16.45
CA PRO A 479 -1.79 -18.51 16.26
C PRO A 479 -2.37 -18.96 14.92
N PHE A 480 -1.52 -19.30 13.94
CA PHE A 480 -1.88 -19.74 12.60
C PHE A 480 -1.13 -21.01 12.22
N ASP A 481 -1.73 -21.84 11.36
CA ASP A 481 -1.09 -23.05 10.81
C ASP A 481 0.08 -22.70 9.88
N GLU A 482 -0.08 -21.63 9.10
CA GLU A 482 0.94 -20.95 8.32
C GLU A 482 0.75 -19.44 8.46
N GLY A 483 1.85 -18.70 8.51
CA GLY A 483 1.79 -17.25 8.61
C GLY A 483 3.17 -16.62 8.63
N TRP A 484 3.15 -15.31 8.84
CA TRP A 484 4.30 -14.45 8.90
C TRP A 484 4.37 -13.80 10.27
N TRP A 485 5.57 -13.42 10.67
CA TRP A 485 5.80 -12.70 11.91
C TRP A 485 6.77 -11.55 11.68
N THR A 486 6.67 -10.54 12.53
CA THR A 486 7.62 -9.42 12.58
C THR A 486 7.69 -8.87 14.00
N VAL A 487 8.64 -7.98 14.25
CA VAL A 487 8.70 -7.18 15.46
C VAL A 487 8.48 -5.72 15.10
N ARG A 488 7.55 -5.08 15.81
CA ARG A 488 7.36 -3.63 15.81
C ARG A 488 7.96 -3.07 17.08
N VAL A 489 8.80 -2.06 16.95
CA VAL A 489 9.28 -1.29 18.11
C VAL A 489 8.63 0.08 18.15
N ARG A 490 8.62 0.71 19.33
CA ARG A 490 8.09 2.06 19.52
C ARG A 490 9.04 2.95 20.31
N ASP A 491 9.08 4.23 19.98
CA ASP A 491 9.75 5.24 20.81
C ASP A 491 8.85 5.75 21.96
N GLN A 492 9.40 6.68 22.76
CA GLN A 492 8.73 7.26 23.92
C GLN A 492 7.47 8.07 23.60
N TYR A 493 7.26 8.47 22.35
CA TYR A 493 6.11 9.26 21.89
C TYR A 493 5.17 8.45 20.99
N GLY A 494 5.50 7.18 20.74
CA GLY A 494 4.65 6.23 20.04
C GLY A 494 4.93 6.08 18.54
N SER A 495 6.02 6.67 17.99
CA SER A 495 6.38 6.35 16.61
C SER A 495 6.84 4.91 16.57
N THR A 496 6.48 4.19 15.51
CA THR A 496 6.80 2.78 15.38
C THR A 496 7.58 2.47 14.14
N ILE A 497 8.39 1.43 14.17
CA ILE A 497 9.07 0.89 12.99
C ILE A 497 9.03 -0.64 13.05
N TYR A 498 8.77 -1.23 11.89
CA TYR A 498 8.74 -2.68 11.68
C TYR A 498 10.04 -3.15 11.04
N ALA A 499 10.43 -4.40 11.31
CA ALA A 499 11.58 -5.05 10.68
C ALA A 499 11.43 -5.20 9.15
#